data_AF-A0AAD8XRZ5-F1
#
_entry.id   AF-A0AAD8XRZ5-F1
#
_cell.length_a   1.000
_cell.length_b   1.000
_cell.length_c   1.000
_cell.angle_alpha   90.00
_cell.angle_beta   90.00
_cell.angle_gamma   90.00
#
_symmetry.space_group_name_H-M   'P 1'
#
loop_
_entity.id
_entity.type
_entity.pdbx_description
1 polymer ?
#
loop_
_entity_poly.entity_id
_entity_poly.type
_entity_poly.pdbx_seq_one_letter_code
_entity_poly.pdbx_strand_id
1 'polypeptide(L)'
;MTEVRDLSSLKVAAAAIDSSCQFGLFASSKAYKKGDAILSESPLIILKHPSEPDKVRSQFDKSCFAAKKKPSNDQDENDDNIITDLTLPASSTKDLTAHHIKKLKGLALAAASYAMHRPNLTDETKEKLFQLYHPSTNNNQGDGVSDDEKSALKLVNQALKICQKIAAPDTSLNRLVQDAKGADELINLLLIYSCNAFEGGRIYHRLSRANHSCNPNAIVCGSSSGGDDDDVSVLKAACDIAEGEEITISYLGSYLYAGYPTRQRVLKDSKYFTCQCDRCSSTVHSDLASCLPCPVCHPRTGRYLDEDVMFDEGDEGDLTVSYATPKNGMIAEERSIECKGCNKITSFNPNEQSMRKKKEAACVNYMNKAEEKVYDRLEGNDSVTSNGSDGDKNLDVEKEANEQFYEMATSICGAKHWTTHFMNLSLIEESLANFQSTFMSMGQNAAEDAETMEELLTGIAEAADGIERAWMYASGLNLKTDPSQWLFDYTVGLARALVSLGDAKSQQYAVQWISKVEDYAEAFESDGMQKVVSSLKNAWKRHTSSEGEESDKKRQKVA
;
A
#
# COMPACT_ATOMS: atom_id res chain seq x y z
N MET A 1 -24.28 -15.59 6.46
CA MET A 1 -23.86 -15.56 5.04
C MET A 1 -23.86 -14.13 4.55
N THR A 2 -23.02 -13.80 3.56
CA THR A 2 -23.06 -12.50 2.87
C THR A 2 -23.98 -12.57 1.66
N GLU A 3 -24.43 -11.43 1.16
CA GLU A 3 -25.18 -11.32 -0.09
C GLU A 3 -24.74 -10.12 -0.91
N VAL A 4 -25.02 -10.14 -2.20
CA VAL A 4 -24.74 -9.03 -3.12
C VAL A 4 -26.03 -8.23 -3.29
N ARG A 5 -25.97 -6.91 -3.10
CA ARG A 5 -27.11 -6.01 -3.30
C ARG A 5 -26.77 -4.94 -4.32
N ASP A 6 -27.79 -4.55 -5.09
CA ASP A 6 -27.72 -3.35 -5.94
C ASP A 6 -27.66 -2.10 -5.05
N LEU A 7 -26.68 -1.22 -5.26
CA LEU A 7 -26.47 -0.07 -4.38
C LEU A 7 -27.58 1.00 -4.49
N SER A 8 -28.28 1.06 -5.63
CA SER A 8 -29.33 2.05 -5.85
C SER A 8 -30.65 1.67 -5.17
N SER A 9 -30.97 0.38 -5.18
CA SER A 9 -32.24 -0.15 -4.67
C SER A 9 -32.11 -0.89 -3.33
N LEU A 10 -30.88 -1.22 -2.93
CA LEU A 10 -30.53 -2.09 -1.79
C LEU A 10 -31.23 -3.45 -1.81
N LYS A 11 -31.73 -3.89 -2.97
CA LYS A 11 -32.30 -5.22 -3.15
C LYS A 11 -31.21 -6.23 -3.46
N VAL A 12 -31.42 -7.46 -2.99
CA VAL A 12 -30.55 -8.60 -3.33
C VAL A 12 -30.50 -8.76 -4.85
N ALA A 13 -29.29 -8.87 -5.38
CA ALA A 13 -29.05 -9.01 -6.81
C ALA A 13 -29.67 -10.30 -7.35
N ALA A 14 -30.21 -10.22 -8.57
CA ALA A 14 -30.66 -11.41 -9.31
C ALA A 14 -29.45 -12.27 -9.72
N ALA A 15 -29.71 -13.52 -10.12
CA ALA A 15 -28.65 -14.44 -10.54
C ALA A 15 -27.89 -13.96 -11.80
N ALA A 16 -28.55 -13.22 -12.68
CA ALA A 16 -27.93 -12.53 -13.81
C ALA A 16 -27.76 -11.06 -13.46
N ILE A 17 -26.51 -10.63 -13.30
CA ILE A 17 -26.14 -9.27 -12.93
C ILE A 17 -25.77 -8.49 -14.20
N ASP A 18 -26.35 -7.31 -14.38
CA ASP A 18 -25.87 -6.33 -15.35
C ASP A 18 -24.55 -5.75 -14.85
N SER A 19 -23.45 -6.01 -15.57
CA SER A 19 -22.10 -5.55 -15.19
C SER A 19 -21.95 -4.03 -15.19
N SER A 20 -22.90 -3.30 -15.77
CA SER A 20 -22.94 -1.83 -15.75
C SER A 20 -23.61 -1.24 -14.50
N CYS A 21 -24.30 -2.04 -13.69
CA CYS A 21 -24.87 -1.61 -12.42
C CYS A 21 -23.85 -1.68 -11.28
N GLN A 22 -24.06 -0.88 -10.24
CA GLN A 22 -23.19 -0.85 -9.06
C GLN A 22 -23.74 -1.75 -7.96
N PHE A 23 -22.90 -2.66 -7.48
CA PHE A 23 -23.24 -3.64 -6.44
C PHE A 23 -22.31 -3.52 -5.25
N GLY A 24 -22.78 -3.98 -4.09
CA GLY A 24 -21.99 -4.10 -2.88
C GLY A 24 -22.19 -5.45 -2.21
N LEU A 25 -21.25 -5.82 -1.34
CA LEU A 25 -21.30 -7.01 -0.49
C LEU A 25 -21.87 -6.61 0.88
N PHE A 26 -22.88 -7.33 1.38
CA PHE A 26 -23.57 -7.00 2.63
C PHE A 26 -23.60 -8.18 3.60
N ALA A 27 -23.61 -7.88 4.91
CA ALA A 27 -23.81 -8.84 5.98
C ALA A 27 -25.30 -9.23 6.09
N SER A 28 -25.76 -10.31 5.46
CA SER A 28 -27.21 -10.52 5.29
C SER A 28 -27.93 -11.22 6.46
N SER A 29 -27.26 -12.12 7.16
CA SER A 29 -27.91 -13.11 8.05
C SER A 29 -27.22 -13.29 9.40
N LYS A 30 -26.17 -12.51 9.67
CA LYS A 30 -25.51 -12.41 10.97
C LYS A 30 -24.66 -11.13 11.04
N ALA A 31 -24.48 -10.62 12.26
CA ALA A 31 -23.41 -9.69 12.57
C ALA A 31 -22.05 -10.42 12.62
N TYR A 32 -20.96 -9.68 12.48
CA TYR A 32 -19.59 -10.17 12.61
C TYR A 32 -18.86 -9.39 13.72
N LYS A 33 -17.96 -10.07 14.43
CA LYS A 33 -17.03 -9.47 15.37
C LYS A 33 -15.66 -9.29 14.74
N LYS A 34 -14.84 -8.38 15.27
CA LYS A 34 -13.42 -8.23 14.84
C LYS A 34 -12.74 -9.60 14.80
N GLY A 35 -12.08 -9.90 13.69
CA GLY A 35 -11.38 -11.17 13.43
C GLY A 35 -12.24 -12.27 12.79
N ASP A 36 -13.57 -12.14 12.78
CA ASP A 36 -14.44 -13.16 12.17
C ASP A 36 -14.16 -13.30 10.67
N ALA A 37 -14.04 -14.54 10.20
CA ALA A 37 -14.04 -14.84 8.78
C ALA A 37 -15.44 -14.59 8.17
N ILE A 38 -15.50 -13.71 7.18
CA ILE A 38 -16.70 -13.30 6.46
C ILE A 38 -16.93 -14.19 5.23
N LEU A 39 -15.88 -14.34 4.41
CA LEU A 39 -15.88 -15.05 3.14
C LEU A 39 -14.48 -15.65 2.93
N SER A 40 -14.44 -16.86 2.37
CA SER A 40 -13.22 -17.48 1.85
C SER A 40 -13.50 -17.91 0.42
N GLU A 41 -12.65 -17.53 -0.52
CA GLU A 41 -12.87 -17.72 -1.95
C GLU A 41 -11.54 -17.91 -2.70
N SER A 42 -11.49 -18.91 -3.58
CA SER A 42 -10.41 -19.08 -4.57
C SER A 42 -10.68 -18.17 -5.78
N PRO A 43 -9.64 -17.68 -6.46
CA PRO A 43 -9.81 -16.81 -7.63
C PRO A 43 -10.53 -17.54 -8.77
N LEU A 44 -11.38 -16.81 -9.49
CA LEU A 44 -11.94 -17.25 -10.77
C LEU A 44 -10.82 -17.44 -11.81
N ILE A 45 -9.85 -16.55 -11.78
CA ILE A 45 -8.70 -16.52 -12.68
C ILE A 45 -7.56 -15.70 -12.07
N ILE A 46 -6.33 -16.08 -12.39
CA ILE A 46 -5.11 -15.37 -12.01
C ILE A 46 -4.42 -14.90 -13.30
N LEU A 47 -4.28 -13.58 -13.46
CA LEU A 47 -3.77 -12.97 -14.70
C LEU A 47 -2.38 -12.33 -14.56
N LYS A 48 -1.90 -12.11 -13.34
CA LYS A 48 -0.55 -11.56 -13.05
C LYS A 48 0.37 -12.59 -12.37
N HIS A 49 0.12 -13.88 -12.57
CA HIS A 49 1.04 -14.94 -12.14
C HIS A 49 1.18 -15.95 -13.28
N PRO A 50 2.28 -15.93 -14.05
CA PRO A 50 2.55 -17.01 -14.94
C PRO A 50 3.31 -18.04 -14.11
N SER A 51 2.66 -19.10 -13.67
CA SER A 51 3.37 -20.35 -13.37
C SER A 51 4.25 -20.82 -14.55
N GLU A 52 4.12 -20.15 -15.71
CA GLU A 52 4.82 -20.38 -16.96
C GLU A 52 5.25 -19.03 -17.61
N PRO A 53 6.19 -18.26 -17.01
CA PRO A 53 6.57 -16.91 -17.46
C PRO A 53 7.06 -16.91 -18.91
N ASP A 54 7.75 -17.96 -19.31
CA ASP A 54 8.24 -18.14 -20.67
C ASP A 54 7.10 -18.37 -21.67
N LYS A 55 5.99 -18.98 -21.26
CA LYS A 55 4.82 -19.14 -22.14
C LYS A 55 4.10 -17.81 -22.34
N VAL A 56 3.99 -16.98 -21.30
CA VAL A 56 3.47 -15.61 -21.43
C VAL A 56 4.39 -14.77 -22.32
N ARG A 57 5.72 -14.82 -22.10
CA ARG A 57 6.70 -14.15 -22.98
C ARG A 57 6.53 -14.59 -24.45
N SER A 58 6.30 -15.89 -24.69
CA SER A 58 6.12 -16.43 -26.04
C SER A 58 4.90 -15.89 -26.79
N GLN A 59 3.93 -15.25 -26.11
CA GLN A 59 2.78 -14.61 -26.75
C GLN A 59 3.17 -13.31 -27.49
N PHE A 60 4.34 -12.74 -27.19
CA PHE A 60 4.82 -11.50 -27.79
C PHE A 60 5.97 -11.73 -28.77
N ASP A 61 6.14 -10.79 -29.70
CA ASP A 61 7.27 -10.78 -30.61
C ASP A 61 8.59 -10.70 -29.82
N LYS A 62 9.62 -11.45 -30.27
CA LYS A 62 10.91 -11.53 -29.60
C LYS A 62 11.58 -10.17 -29.43
N SER A 63 11.32 -9.20 -30.32
CA SER A 63 11.84 -7.84 -30.23
C SER A 63 11.31 -7.06 -29.01
N CYS A 64 10.24 -7.53 -28.37
CA CYS A 64 9.68 -6.90 -27.18
C CYS A 64 10.50 -7.19 -25.91
N PHE A 65 11.46 -8.11 -25.97
CA PHE A 65 12.32 -8.47 -24.85
C PHE A 65 13.80 -8.34 -25.26
N ALA A 66 14.63 -7.81 -24.36
CA ALA A 66 16.07 -7.78 -24.60
C ALA A 66 16.65 -9.21 -24.63
N ALA A 67 17.69 -9.43 -25.44
CA ALA A 67 18.40 -10.71 -25.45
C ALA A 67 19.10 -10.93 -24.10
N LYS A 68 18.62 -11.88 -23.29
CA LYS A 68 19.24 -12.24 -21.99
C LYS A 68 20.73 -12.60 -22.19
N LYS A 69 21.63 -11.96 -21.44
CA LYS A 69 22.96 -12.54 -21.16
C LYS A 69 22.74 -13.80 -20.29
N LYS A 70 23.56 -14.84 -20.50
CA LYS A 70 23.50 -16.14 -19.80
C LYS A 70 23.24 -15.97 -18.28
N PRO A 71 22.39 -16.80 -17.65
CA PRO A 71 22.10 -16.67 -16.22
C PRO A 71 23.30 -17.14 -15.38
N SER A 72 23.61 -16.41 -14.31
CA SER A 72 24.27 -16.93 -13.11
C SER A 72 23.25 -17.76 -12.32
N ASN A 73 23.69 -18.87 -11.73
CA ASN A 73 22.87 -19.75 -10.89
C ASN A 73 22.49 -19.04 -9.59
N ASP A 74 21.40 -18.28 -9.57
CA ASP A 74 20.65 -17.99 -8.35
C ASP A 74 19.16 -17.99 -8.69
N GLN A 75 18.44 -18.95 -8.07
CA GLN A 75 17.00 -19.10 -8.17
C GLN A 75 16.35 -18.15 -7.16
N ASP A 76 15.94 -16.97 -7.62
CA ASP A 76 14.84 -16.20 -7.05
C ASP A 76 14.06 -15.58 -8.21
N GLU A 77 13.06 -16.32 -8.70
CA GLU A 77 12.19 -15.88 -9.79
C GLU A 77 11.14 -14.90 -9.26
N ASN A 78 11.50 -13.62 -9.17
CA ASN A 78 10.56 -12.56 -8.82
C ASN A 78 9.78 -12.06 -10.06
N ASP A 79 8.44 -12.06 -9.99
CA ASP A 79 7.48 -11.74 -11.06
C ASP A 79 7.63 -10.33 -11.66
N ASP A 80 8.21 -9.39 -10.90
CA ASP A 80 8.48 -8.02 -11.38
C ASP A 80 9.41 -7.96 -12.59
N ASN A 81 10.18 -9.03 -12.84
CA ASN A 81 11.06 -9.14 -14.00
C ASN A 81 10.32 -9.09 -15.34
N ILE A 82 9.16 -9.75 -15.51
CA ILE A 82 8.51 -9.77 -16.84
C ILE A 82 7.86 -8.44 -17.21
N ILE A 83 7.25 -7.74 -16.24
CA ILE A 83 6.65 -6.42 -16.44
C ILE A 83 7.75 -5.40 -16.74
N THR A 84 8.87 -5.43 -16.03
CA THR A 84 9.99 -4.52 -16.27
C THR A 84 10.66 -4.81 -17.62
N ASP A 85 10.92 -6.07 -17.94
CA ASP A 85 11.54 -6.53 -19.20
C ASP A 85 10.73 -6.20 -20.45
N LEU A 86 9.39 -6.20 -20.37
CA LEU A 86 8.53 -6.00 -21.53
C LEU A 86 8.71 -4.58 -22.10
N THR A 87 9.19 -4.48 -23.33
CA THR A 87 9.37 -3.21 -24.03
C THR A 87 8.18 -2.92 -24.93
N LEU A 88 7.51 -1.78 -24.69
CA LEU A 88 6.41 -1.32 -25.52
C LEU A 88 6.92 -0.46 -26.69
N PRO A 89 6.22 -0.44 -27.84
CA PRO A 89 6.63 0.38 -28.98
C PRO A 89 6.68 1.87 -28.62
N ALA A 90 7.76 2.57 -28.96
CA ALA A 90 7.95 3.99 -28.65
C ALA A 90 6.82 4.89 -29.20
N SER A 91 6.22 4.51 -30.33
CA SER A 91 5.04 5.20 -30.90
C SER A 91 3.80 5.18 -29.99
N SER A 92 3.76 4.28 -29.02
CA SER A 92 2.62 4.07 -28.12
C SER A 92 2.88 4.57 -26.69
N THR A 93 4.10 5.07 -26.40
CA THR A 93 4.53 5.51 -25.06
C THR A 93 5.10 6.94 -24.99
N LYS A 94 5.31 7.60 -26.14
CA LYS A 94 6.04 8.88 -26.26
C LYS A 94 5.58 10.01 -25.31
N ASP A 95 4.29 10.07 -24.99
CA ASP A 95 3.69 11.15 -24.18
C ASP A 95 3.06 10.62 -22.88
N LEU A 96 3.48 9.44 -22.41
CA LEU A 96 2.96 8.82 -21.20
C LEU A 96 3.93 8.93 -20.04
N THR A 97 3.39 9.12 -18.84
CA THR A 97 4.13 8.98 -17.59
C THR A 97 4.61 7.54 -17.38
N ALA A 98 5.65 7.33 -16.58
CA ALA A 98 6.11 5.99 -16.19
C ALA A 98 4.99 5.11 -15.61
N HIS A 99 4.13 5.65 -14.75
CA HIS A 99 2.98 4.93 -14.17
C HIS A 99 2.01 4.40 -15.25
N HIS A 100 1.56 5.25 -16.17
CA HIS A 100 0.75 4.83 -17.32
C HIS A 100 1.42 3.76 -18.18
N ILE A 101 2.74 3.83 -18.38
CA ILE A 101 3.49 2.80 -19.11
C ILE A 101 3.48 1.47 -18.34
N LYS A 102 3.77 1.48 -17.03
CA LYS A 102 3.72 0.29 -16.15
C LYS A 102 2.33 -0.35 -16.22
N LYS A 103 1.26 0.45 -16.16
CA LYS A 103 -0.12 -0.01 -16.27
C LYS A 103 -0.42 -0.66 -17.63
N LEU A 104 0.02 -0.05 -18.74
CA LEU A 104 -0.14 -0.64 -20.08
C LEU A 104 0.61 -1.96 -20.23
N LYS A 105 1.82 -2.09 -19.67
CA LYS A 105 2.56 -3.36 -19.65
C LYS A 105 1.78 -4.43 -18.89
N GLY A 106 1.27 -4.10 -17.71
CA GLY A 106 0.43 -4.99 -16.91
C GLY A 106 -0.83 -5.46 -17.67
N LEU A 107 -1.50 -4.56 -18.38
CA LEU A 107 -2.66 -4.91 -19.22
C LEU A 107 -2.29 -5.83 -20.40
N ALA A 108 -1.16 -5.57 -21.06
CA ALA A 108 -0.70 -6.44 -22.15
C ALA A 108 -0.39 -7.85 -21.65
N LEU A 109 0.23 -7.98 -20.48
CA LEU A 109 0.52 -9.27 -19.85
C LEU A 109 -0.75 -10.00 -19.40
N ALA A 110 -1.72 -9.28 -18.83
CA ALA A 110 -3.03 -9.84 -18.49
C ALA A 110 -3.76 -10.35 -19.75
N ALA A 111 -3.68 -9.63 -20.87
CA ALA A 111 -4.23 -10.07 -22.15
C ALA A 111 -3.58 -11.38 -22.65
N ALA A 112 -2.25 -11.46 -22.61
CA ALA A 112 -1.51 -12.66 -22.99
C ALA A 112 -1.86 -13.86 -22.11
N SER A 113 -1.88 -13.66 -20.79
CA SER A 113 -2.26 -14.70 -19.83
C SER A 113 -3.70 -15.18 -20.07
N TYR A 114 -4.64 -14.25 -20.24
CA TYR A 114 -6.02 -14.62 -20.54
C TYR A 114 -6.15 -15.41 -21.84
N ALA A 115 -5.49 -14.98 -22.91
CA ALA A 115 -5.55 -15.68 -24.20
C ALA A 115 -5.09 -17.14 -24.10
N MET A 116 -4.14 -17.44 -23.19
CA MET A 116 -3.68 -18.80 -22.92
C MET A 116 -4.68 -19.62 -22.09
N HIS A 117 -5.30 -19.02 -21.06
CA HIS A 117 -6.22 -19.71 -20.16
C HIS A 117 -7.64 -19.82 -20.72
N ARG A 118 -8.05 -18.89 -21.58
CA ARG A 118 -9.40 -18.76 -22.17
C ARG A 118 -9.99 -20.08 -22.71
N PRO A 119 -9.23 -20.95 -23.41
CA PRO A 119 -9.76 -22.23 -23.89
C PRO A 119 -10.14 -23.22 -22.78
N ASN A 120 -9.54 -23.09 -21.59
CA ASN A 120 -9.72 -24.01 -20.47
C ASN A 120 -10.75 -23.52 -19.44
N LEU A 121 -11.24 -22.28 -19.57
CA LEU A 121 -12.27 -21.73 -18.69
C LEU A 121 -13.63 -22.37 -18.98
N THR A 122 -14.30 -22.84 -17.93
CA THR A 122 -15.68 -23.32 -18.00
C THR A 122 -16.64 -22.18 -18.36
N ASP A 123 -17.80 -22.51 -18.94
CA ASP A 123 -18.82 -21.50 -19.27
C ASP A 123 -19.32 -20.78 -18.01
N GLU A 124 -19.42 -21.49 -16.87
CA GLU A 124 -19.79 -20.90 -15.57
C GLU A 124 -18.74 -19.89 -15.08
N THR A 125 -17.45 -20.21 -15.19
CA THR A 125 -16.36 -19.29 -14.81
C THR A 125 -16.38 -18.03 -15.68
N LYS A 126 -16.59 -18.19 -16.99
CA LYS A 126 -16.70 -17.05 -17.92
C LYS A 126 -17.91 -16.19 -17.57
N GLU A 127 -19.07 -16.79 -17.34
CA GLU A 127 -20.28 -16.07 -16.96
C GLU A 127 -20.06 -15.25 -15.70
N LYS A 128 -19.53 -15.85 -14.63
CA LYS A 128 -19.20 -15.15 -13.37
C LYS A 128 -18.19 -14.03 -13.56
N LEU A 129 -17.16 -14.26 -14.38
CA LEU A 129 -16.14 -13.26 -14.67
C LEU A 129 -16.74 -12.02 -15.37
N PHE A 130 -17.57 -12.22 -16.39
CA PHE A 130 -18.18 -11.13 -17.16
C PHE A 130 -19.42 -10.51 -16.49
N GLN A 131 -19.86 -11.03 -15.34
CA GLN A 131 -20.82 -10.36 -14.45
C GLN A 131 -20.14 -9.33 -13.52
N LEU A 132 -18.81 -9.31 -13.42
CA LEU A 132 -18.09 -8.33 -12.61
C LEU A 132 -18.20 -6.93 -13.22
N TYR A 133 -18.13 -5.91 -12.37
CA TYR A 133 -18.26 -4.53 -12.80
C TYR A 133 -17.16 -4.16 -13.79
N HIS A 134 -17.57 -3.51 -14.88
CA HIS A 134 -16.68 -2.81 -15.78
C HIS A 134 -17.41 -1.62 -16.41
N PRO A 135 -16.69 -0.52 -16.74
CA PRO A 135 -17.26 0.58 -17.49
C PRO A 135 -17.99 0.12 -18.76
N SER A 136 -19.11 0.76 -19.06
CA SER A 136 -19.91 0.43 -20.26
C SER A 136 -19.13 0.75 -21.54
N THR A 137 -19.10 -0.21 -22.46
CA THR A 137 -18.45 -0.07 -23.77
C THR A 137 -19.38 0.53 -24.84
N ASN A 138 -20.65 0.75 -24.52
CA ASN A 138 -21.62 1.26 -25.49
C ASN A 138 -21.31 2.73 -25.85
N ASN A 139 -21.08 2.98 -27.14
CA ASN A 139 -20.79 4.30 -27.73
C ASN A 139 -21.90 5.36 -27.59
N ASN A 140 -22.98 5.08 -26.85
CA ASN A 140 -23.95 6.11 -26.48
C ASN A 140 -23.31 7.00 -25.42
N GLN A 141 -22.54 7.98 -25.90
CA GLN A 141 -22.02 9.16 -25.20
C GLN A 141 -23.17 10.01 -24.63
N GLY A 142 -24.05 9.41 -23.84
CA GLY A 142 -25.05 10.13 -23.06
C GLY A 142 -24.39 10.74 -21.83
N ASP A 143 -25.02 11.78 -21.29
CA ASP A 143 -24.60 12.62 -20.16
C ASP A 143 -24.38 11.89 -18.81
N GLY A 144 -24.31 10.54 -18.78
CA GLY A 144 -24.23 9.72 -17.56
C GLY A 144 -22.91 8.98 -17.30
N VAL A 145 -21.96 8.92 -18.26
CA VAL A 145 -20.67 8.22 -18.07
C VAL A 145 -19.63 9.17 -17.48
N SER A 146 -18.99 8.79 -16.38
CA SER A 146 -18.01 9.65 -15.70
C SER A 146 -16.74 9.85 -16.54
N ASP A 147 -16.04 10.97 -16.35
CA ASP A 147 -14.76 11.21 -17.04
C ASP A 147 -13.67 10.19 -16.63
N ASP A 148 -13.80 9.63 -15.43
CA ASP A 148 -12.93 8.57 -14.93
C ASP A 148 -13.16 7.26 -15.73
N GLU A 149 -14.41 6.87 -15.99
CA GLU A 149 -14.76 5.70 -16.81
C GLU A 149 -14.31 5.84 -18.28
N LYS A 150 -14.44 7.05 -18.85
CA LYS A 150 -13.91 7.35 -20.19
C LYS A 150 -12.39 7.18 -20.24
N SER A 151 -11.70 7.53 -19.17
CA SER A 151 -10.24 7.37 -19.05
C SER A 151 -9.84 5.89 -19.00
N ALA A 152 -10.61 5.06 -18.28
CA ALA A 152 -10.42 3.61 -18.27
C ALA A 152 -10.54 3.00 -19.68
N LEU A 153 -11.61 3.35 -20.40
CA LEU A 153 -11.84 2.89 -21.78
C LEU A 153 -10.72 3.31 -22.73
N LYS A 154 -10.25 4.56 -22.62
CA LYS A 154 -9.13 5.05 -23.44
C LYS A 154 -7.86 4.21 -23.21
N LEU A 155 -7.54 3.91 -21.95
CA LEU A 155 -6.37 3.12 -21.59
C LEU A 155 -6.47 1.68 -22.12
N VAL A 156 -7.61 1.02 -21.93
CA VAL A 156 -7.82 -0.36 -22.40
C VAL A 156 -7.77 -0.46 -23.93
N ASN A 157 -8.38 0.51 -24.63
CA ASN A 157 -8.28 0.58 -26.10
C ASN A 157 -6.84 0.77 -26.58
N GLN A 158 -6.04 1.53 -25.83
CA GLN A 158 -4.61 1.67 -26.13
C GLN A 158 -3.85 0.36 -25.87
N ALA A 159 -4.15 -0.35 -24.78
CA ALA A 159 -3.58 -1.66 -24.48
C ALA A 159 -3.91 -2.69 -25.58
N LEU A 160 -5.16 -2.73 -26.07
CA LEU A 160 -5.56 -3.58 -27.18
C LEU A 160 -4.74 -3.27 -28.45
N LYS A 161 -4.62 -1.99 -28.83
CA LYS A 161 -3.81 -1.57 -29.98
C LYS A 161 -2.34 -1.94 -29.84
N ILE A 162 -1.80 -1.89 -28.62
CA ILE A 162 -0.45 -2.38 -28.34
C ILE A 162 -0.40 -3.88 -28.59
N CYS A 163 -1.29 -4.67 -27.98
CA CYS A 163 -1.33 -6.12 -28.15
C CYS A 163 -1.42 -6.53 -29.62
N GLN A 164 -2.23 -5.84 -30.43
CA GLN A 164 -2.32 -6.07 -31.88
C GLN A 164 -0.98 -5.88 -32.62
N LYS A 165 -0.13 -4.96 -32.16
CA LYS A 165 1.20 -4.69 -32.75
C LYS A 165 2.27 -5.67 -32.28
N ILE A 166 2.21 -6.09 -31.02
CA ILE A 166 3.30 -6.83 -30.37
C ILE A 166 3.04 -8.33 -30.24
N ALA A 167 1.83 -8.82 -30.53
CA ALA A 167 1.53 -10.24 -30.46
C ALA A 167 2.31 -11.05 -31.51
N ALA A 168 3.04 -12.08 -31.07
CA ALA A 168 3.79 -12.94 -31.98
C ALA A 168 2.85 -13.72 -32.90
N PRO A 169 3.25 -13.98 -34.16
CA PRO A 169 2.47 -14.79 -35.10
C PRO A 169 2.10 -16.16 -34.51
N ASP A 170 0.94 -16.69 -34.92
CA ASP A 170 0.42 -18.03 -34.56
C ASP A 170 0.14 -18.28 -33.06
N THR A 171 0.27 -17.26 -32.20
CA THR A 171 -0.02 -17.34 -30.78
C THR A 171 -1.51 -17.22 -30.46
N SER A 172 -1.91 -17.61 -29.24
CA SER A 172 -3.29 -17.44 -28.77
C SER A 172 -3.66 -15.97 -28.65
N LEU A 173 -2.74 -15.13 -28.18
CA LEU A 173 -2.94 -13.68 -28.13
C LEU A 173 -3.18 -13.10 -29.52
N ASN A 174 -2.35 -13.46 -30.51
CA ASN A 174 -2.51 -12.97 -31.89
C ASN A 174 -3.87 -13.36 -32.48
N ARG A 175 -4.31 -14.60 -32.29
CA ARG A 175 -5.64 -15.05 -32.72
C ARG A 175 -6.76 -14.26 -32.04
N LEU A 176 -6.64 -13.98 -30.74
CA LEU A 176 -7.66 -13.26 -29.97
C LEU A 176 -7.80 -11.80 -30.42
N VAL A 177 -6.70 -11.09 -30.66
CA VAL A 177 -6.72 -9.65 -30.98
C VAL A 177 -7.05 -9.34 -32.45
N GLN A 178 -6.97 -10.33 -33.33
CA GLN A 178 -7.30 -10.21 -34.76
C GLN A 178 -8.77 -10.58 -35.05
N ASP A 179 -9.41 -11.36 -34.18
CA ASP A 179 -10.85 -11.64 -34.25
C ASP A 179 -11.64 -10.49 -33.63
N ALA A 180 -12.67 -9.99 -34.33
CA ALA A 180 -13.47 -8.86 -33.85
C ALA A 180 -14.19 -9.18 -32.54
N LYS A 181 -14.77 -10.38 -32.42
CA LYS A 181 -15.43 -10.80 -31.17
C LYS A 181 -14.44 -11.01 -30.05
N GLY A 182 -13.28 -11.59 -30.35
CA GLY A 182 -12.16 -11.74 -29.41
C GLY A 182 -11.63 -10.40 -28.91
N ALA A 183 -11.55 -9.38 -29.77
CA ALA A 183 -11.14 -8.04 -29.39
C ALA A 183 -12.15 -7.36 -28.45
N ASP A 184 -13.44 -7.47 -28.73
CA ASP A 184 -14.51 -6.93 -27.86
C ASP A 184 -14.51 -7.63 -26.48
N GLU A 185 -14.38 -8.96 -26.48
CA GLU A 185 -14.24 -9.75 -25.25
C GLU A 185 -13.01 -9.32 -24.44
N LEU A 186 -11.88 -9.09 -25.11
CA LEU A 186 -10.65 -8.65 -24.47
C LEU A 186 -10.76 -7.25 -23.87
N ILE A 187 -11.50 -6.33 -24.50
CA ILE A 187 -11.78 -5.00 -23.92
C ILE A 187 -12.50 -5.17 -22.59
N ASN A 188 -13.58 -5.96 -22.56
CA ASN A 188 -14.35 -6.19 -21.34
C ASN A 188 -13.48 -6.81 -20.24
N LEU A 189 -12.68 -7.83 -20.58
CA LEU A 189 -11.74 -8.43 -19.65
C LEU A 189 -10.74 -7.42 -19.08
N LEU A 190 -10.11 -6.61 -19.93
CA LEU A 190 -9.09 -5.67 -19.48
C LEU A 190 -9.67 -4.57 -18.59
N LEU A 191 -10.92 -4.17 -18.81
CA LEU A 191 -11.66 -3.30 -17.90
C LEU A 191 -11.93 -4.00 -16.56
N ILE A 192 -12.41 -5.25 -16.59
CA ILE A 192 -12.63 -6.06 -15.38
C ILE A 192 -11.32 -6.18 -14.60
N TYR A 193 -10.21 -6.55 -15.24
CA TYR A 193 -8.90 -6.67 -14.62
C TYR A 193 -8.45 -5.34 -14.00
N SER A 194 -8.59 -4.23 -14.73
CA SER A 194 -8.20 -2.90 -14.23
C SER A 194 -8.95 -2.52 -12.94
N CYS A 195 -10.23 -2.87 -12.84
CA CYS A 195 -11.07 -2.44 -11.72
C CYS A 195 -11.09 -3.46 -10.57
N ASN A 196 -11.03 -4.76 -10.86
CA ASN A 196 -11.36 -5.83 -9.91
C ASN A 196 -10.17 -6.71 -9.52
N ALA A 197 -9.01 -6.56 -10.16
CA ALA A 197 -7.84 -7.35 -9.80
C ALA A 197 -7.31 -6.98 -8.40
N PHE A 198 -7.04 -8.02 -7.62
CA PHE A 198 -6.30 -8.00 -6.36
C PHE A 198 -4.80 -8.23 -6.63
N GLU A 199 -4.02 -8.26 -5.55
CA GLU A 199 -2.60 -8.60 -5.59
C GLU A 199 -2.33 -9.92 -6.32
N GLY A 200 -1.23 -9.98 -7.07
CA GLY A 200 -0.93 -11.09 -7.97
C GLY A 200 -1.91 -11.24 -9.14
N GLY A 201 -2.75 -10.22 -9.41
CA GLY A 201 -3.67 -10.21 -10.56
C GLY A 201 -4.81 -11.21 -10.44
N ARG A 202 -5.17 -11.56 -9.20
CA ARG A 202 -6.26 -12.47 -8.87
C ARG A 202 -7.60 -11.76 -9.02
N ILE A 203 -8.57 -12.43 -9.63
CA ILE A 203 -9.94 -11.93 -9.77
C ILE A 203 -10.88 -12.92 -9.09
N TYR A 204 -11.76 -12.42 -8.24
CA TYR A 204 -12.70 -13.21 -7.46
C TYR A 204 -14.14 -12.88 -7.88
N HIS A 205 -15.09 -13.78 -7.65
CA HIS A 205 -16.48 -13.49 -8.01
C HIS A 205 -17.16 -12.65 -6.93
N ARG A 206 -17.11 -13.11 -5.67
CA ARG A 206 -17.81 -12.45 -4.56
C ARG A 206 -16.94 -11.43 -3.85
N LEU A 207 -15.66 -11.71 -3.65
CA LEU A 207 -14.74 -10.79 -3.00
C LEU A 207 -14.58 -9.48 -3.77
N SER A 208 -14.58 -9.52 -5.11
CA SER A 208 -14.59 -8.31 -5.97
C SER A 208 -15.87 -7.48 -5.88
N ARG A 209 -16.87 -7.87 -5.07
CA ARG A 209 -18.07 -7.08 -4.77
C ARG A 209 -17.93 -6.22 -3.50
N ALA A 210 -16.85 -6.38 -2.74
CA ALA A 210 -16.61 -5.55 -1.56
C ALA A 210 -16.12 -4.17 -1.99
N ASN A 211 -16.94 -3.14 -1.82
CA ASN A 211 -16.62 -1.79 -2.24
C ASN A 211 -15.52 -1.13 -1.41
N HIS A 212 -14.98 -0.04 -1.94
CA HIS A 212 -14.00 0.76 -1.22
C HIS A 212 -14.63 1.63 -0.13
N SER A 213 -13.95 1.70 1.02
CA SER A 213 -14.06 2.82 1.96
C SER A 213 -12.68 3.25 2.43
N CYS A 214 -12.46 4.55 2.61
CA CYS A 214 -11.27 5.04 3.32
C CYS A 214 -11.37 4.77 4.82
N ASN A 215 -12.52 4.31 5.34
CA ASN A 215 -12.63 3.82 6.72
C ASN A 215 -13.27 2.43 6.70
N PRO A 216 -12.55 1.41 6.18
CA PRO A 216 -13.13 0.11 5.87
C PRO A 216 -13.45 -0.68 7.14
N ASN A 217 -14.41 -1.60 7.04
CA ASN A 217 -14.80 -2.49 8.15
C ASN A 217 -14.34 -3.94 7.96
N ALA A 218 -13.66 -4.26 6.85
CA ALA A 218 -13.08 -5.57 6.58
C ALA A 218 -11.69 -5.47 5.95
N ILE A 219 -10.90 -6.55 6.08
CA ILE A 219 -9.55 -6.71 5.54
C ILE A 219 -9.49 -8.02 4.76
N VAL A 220 -8.80 -8.01 3.62
CA VAL A 220 -8.49 -9.21 2.85
C VAL A 220 -7.15 -9.75 3.32
N CYS A 221 -7.15 -10.98 3.83
CA CYS A 221 -5.95 -11.72 4.21
C CYS A 221 -5.60 -12.71 3.08
N GLY A 222 -4.32 -12.77 2.72
CA GLY A 222 -3.79 -13.79 1.80
C GLY A 222 -3.79 -15.20 2.41
N SER A 223 -3.63 -16.22 1.57
CA SER A 223 -3.46 -17.59 2.05
C SER A 223 -2.18 -17.68 2.88
N SER A 224 -2.29 -18.33 4.04
CA SER A 224 -1.20 -18.56 4.97
C SER A 224 -0.27 -19.63 4.38
N SER A 225 1.04 -19.36 4.32
CA SER A 225 2.05 -20.25 3.74
C SER A 225 2.00 -21.67 4.34
N GLY A 226 1.97 -22.70 3.47
CA GLY A 226 2.45 -24.05 3.82
C GLY A 226 1.58 -25.26 3.47
N GLY A 227 0.61 -25.17 2.55
CA GLY A 227 -0.18 -26.33 2.09
C GLY A 227 -0.70 -26.15 0.66
N ASP A 228 -1.17 -27.24 0.05
CA ASP A 228 -1.60 -27.36 -1.37
C ASP A 228 -2.73 -26.40 -1.84
N ASP A 229 -3.16 -25.40 -1.05
CA ASP A 229 -4.26 -24.46 -1.32
C ASP A 229 -3.80 -22.99 -1.23
N ASP A 230 -2.67 -22.68 -1.88
CA ASP A 230 -1.95 -21.39 -1.84
C ASP A 230 -2.73 -20.19 -2.42
N ASP A 231 -3.89 -20.40 -3.06
CA ASP A 231 -4.61 -19.33 -3.78
C ASP A 231 -5.91 -18.85 -3.12
N VAL A 232 -6.28 -19.37 -1.95
CA VAL A 232 -7.52 -18.95 -1.26
C VAL A 232 -7.33 -17.62 -0.52
N SER A 233 -8.19 -16.64 -0.78
CA SER A 233 -8.25 -15.41 0.02
C SER A 233 -9.36 -15.45 1.04
N VAL A 234 -9.10 -14.87 2.22
CA VAL A 234 -10.08 -14.78 3.31
C VAL A 234 -10.37 -13.32 3.62
N LEU A 235 -11.63 -12.93 3.50
CA LEU A 235 -12.13 -11.65 3.98
C LEU A 235 -12.48 -11.77 5.46
N LYS A 236 -11.84 -10.97 6.31
CA LYS A 236 -12.08 -10.95 7.76
C LYS A 236 -12.62 -9.58 8.19
N ALA A 237 -13.46 -9.57 9.23
CA ALA A 237 -13.98 -8.33 9.80
C ALA A 237 -12.87 -7.59 10.58
N ALA A 238 -12.65 -6.31 10.26
CA ALA A 238 -11.67 -5.46 10.94
C ALA A 238 -12.23 -4.86 12.25
N CYS A 239 -13.54 -4.73 12.31
CA CYS A 239 -14.30 -4.27 13.47
C CYS A 239 -15.61 -5.06 13.58
N ASP A 240 -16.45 -4.73 14.55
CA ASP A 240 -17.83 -5.24 14.58
C ASP A 240 -18.60 -4.73 13.35
N ILE A 241 -19.33 -5.62 12.68
CA ILE A 241 -20.17 -5.33 11.50
C ILE A 241 -21.59 -5.77 11.81
N ALA A 242 -22.56 -4.86 11.69
CA ALA A 242 -23.95 -5.16 11.98
C ALA A 242 -24.61 -5.98 10.84
N GLU A 243 -25.68 -6.70 11.17
CA GLU A 243 -26.55 -7.28 10.15
C GLU A 243 -27.15 -6.16 9.28
N GLY A 244 -27.11 -6.35 7.97
CA GLY A 244 -27.55 -5.40 6.96
C GLY A 244 -26.49 -4.34 6.58
N GLU A 245 -25.35 -4.27 7.27
CA GLU A 245 -24.28 -3.32 6.96
C GLU A 245 -23.52 -3.74 5.68
N GLU A 246 -23.09 -2.75 4.90
CA GLU A 246 -22.20 -2.97 3.75
C GLU A 246 -20.79 -3.33 4.24
N ILE A 247 -20.19 -4.31 3.59
CA ILE A 247 -18.84 -4.79 3.86
C ILE A 247 -17.90 -4.10 2.87
N THR A 248 -16.96 -3.32 3.41
CA THR A 248 -16.05 -2.48 2.64
C THR A 248 -14.60 -2.76 2.99
N ILE A 249 -13.73 -2.67 1.98
CA ILE A 249 -12.28 -2.85 2.10
C ILE A 249 -11.54 -1.60 1.62
N SER A 250 -10.24 -1.48 1.92
CA SER A 250 -9.41 -0.42 1.34
C SER A 250 -8.80 -0.89 0.01
N TYR A 251 -8.84 -0.03 -1.00
CA TYR A 251 -8.12 -0.22 -2.27
C TYR A 251 -6.80 0.58 -2.30
N LEU A 252 -6.45 1.25 -1.20
CA LEU A 252 -5.38 2.24 -1.14
C LEU A 252 -4.04 1.66 -0.66
N GLY A 253 -4.00 0.41 -0.19
CA GLY A 253 -2.82 -0.11 0.51
C GLY A 253 -2.41 0.81 1.66
N SER A 254 -1.10 1.11 1.77
CA SER A 254 -0.54 2.03 2.76
C SER A 254 -1.10 3.45 2.63
N TYR A 255 -1.47 3.92 1.43
CA TYR A 255 -2.07 5.25 1.23
C TYR A 255 -3.42 5.44 1.92
N LEU A 256 -4.00 4.41 2.55
CA LEU A 256 -5.10 4.57 3.51
C LEU A 256 -4.78 5.62 4.59
N TYR A 257 -3.50 5.71 4.98
CA TYR A 257 -2.95 6.64 5.97
C TYR A 257 -2.46 7.96 5.37
N ALA A 258 -2.61 8.18 4.06
CA ALA A 258 -2.24 9.44 3.41
C ALA A 258 -3.38 10.47 3.42
N GLY A 259 -3.06 11.72 3.06
CA GLY A 259 -4.02 12.83 2.92
C GLY A 259 -5.05 12.63 1.80
N TYR A 260 -6.15 13.37 1.86
CA TYR A 260 -7.27 13.32 0.92
C TYR A 260 -6.85 13.41 -0.55
N PRO A 261 -5.98 14.35 -0.98
CA PRO A 261 -5.60 14.45 -2.39
C PRO A 261 -4.94 13.17 -2.90
N THR A 262 -4.03 12.59 -2.12
CA THR A 262 -3.31 11.35 -2.46
C THR A 262 -4.27 10.18 -2.56
N ARG A 263 -5.16 10.00 -1.58
CA ARG A 263 -6.18 8.92 -1.61
C ARG A 263 -7.06 9.02 -2.86
N GLN A 264 -7.54 10.22 -3.19
CA GLN A 264 -8.37 10.42 -4.38
C GLN A 264 -7.58 10.18 -5.68
N ARG A 265 -6.32 10.64 -5.74
CA ARG A 265 -5.45 10.41 -6.91
C ARG A 265 -5.25 8.92 -7.15
N VAL A 266 -4.85 8.16 -6.13
CA VAL A 266 -4.64 6.70 -6.23
C VAL A 266 -5.90 5.99 -6.73
N LEU A 267 -7.08 6.32 -6.19
CA LEU A 267 -8.33 5.68 -6.60
C LEU A 267 -8.75 6.05 -8.03
N LYS A 268 -8.57 7.31 -8.44
CA LYS A 268 -8.86 7.74 -9.82
C LYS A 268 -7.94 7.05 -10.81
N ASP A 269 -6.64 6.99 -10.51
CA ASP A 269 -5.63 6.45 -11.41
C ASP A 269 -5.70 4.93 -11.51
N SER A 270 -6.04 4.24 -10.41
CA SER A 270 -6.08 2.77 -10.36
C SER A 270 -7.48 2.19 -10.61
N LYS A 271 -8.53 2.80 -10.06
CA LYS A 271 -9.91 2.25 -9.98
C LYS A 271 -10.99 3.12 -10.63
N TYR A 272 -10.64 4.29 -11.16
CA TYR A 272 -11.52 5.13 -11.99
C TYR A 272 -12.81 5.60 -11.31
N PHE A 273 -12.72 6.00 -10.04
CA PHE A 273 -13.83 6.67 -9.36
C PHE A 273 -13.33 7.70 -8.35
N THR A 274 -14.23 8.61 -7.95
CA THR A 274 -14.01 9.56 -6.86
C THR A 274 -14.67 9.03 -5.58
N CYS A 275 -13.90 8.85 -4.52
CA CYS A 275 -14.41 8.32 -3.26
C CYS A 275 -15.27 9.36 -2.51
N GLN A 276 -16.44 8.94 -2.03
CA GLN A 276 -17.38 9.78 -1.28
C GLN A 276 -17.74 9.19 0.09
N CYS A 277 -16.95 8.24 0.60
CA CYS A 277 -17.14 7.72 1.96
C CYS A 277 -17.04 8.85 3.01
N ASP A 278 -17.47 8.60 4.25
CA ASP A 278 -17.50 9.61 5.31
C ASP A 278 -16.20 10.41 5.43
N ARG A 279 -15.03 9.76 5.40
CA ARG A 279 -13.70 10.42 5.44
C ARG A 279 -13.43 11.40 4.28
N CYS A 280 -14.00 11.15 3.12
CA CYS A 280 -13.79 11.93 1.89
C CYS A 280 -14.94 12.89 1.59
N SER A 281 -16.13 12.60 2.15
CA SER A 281 -17.32 13.40 1.95
C SER A 281 -17.16 14.83 2.47
N SER A 282 -17.91 15.77 1.90
CA SER A 282 -17.85 17.19 2.28
C SER A 282 -18.44 17.47 3.66
N THR A 283 -19.15 16.52 4.28
CA THR A 283 -19.73 16.66 5.62
C THR A 283 -18.68 16.50 6.73
N VAL A 284 -17.57 15.78 6.45
CA VAL A 284 -16.41 15.68 7.32
C VAL A 284 -15.37 16.69 6.84
N HIS A 285 -15.39 17.90 7.41
CA HIS A 285 -14.57 19.04 7.00
C HIS A 285 -13.08 18.95 7.38
N SER A 286 -12.53 17.78 7.68
CA SER A 286 -11.19 17.68 8.26
C SER A 286 -10.40 16.45 7.82
N ASP A 287 -9.29 16.66 7.13
CA ASP A 287 -8.33 15.64 6.75
C ASP A 287 -7.25 15.52 7.83
N LEU A 288 -7.49 14.64 8.82
CA LEU A 288 -6.58 14.43 9.96
C LEU A 288 -5.18 13.95 9.54
N ALA A 289 -5.06 13.33 8.37
CA ALA A 289 -3.80 12.83 7.83
C ALA A 289 -2.85 13.94 7.35
N SER A 290 -3.37 15.14 7.08
CA SER A 290 -2.60 16.28 6.59
C SER A 290 -2.58 17.43 7.60
N CYS A 291 -2.61 17.13 8.90
CA CYS A 291 -2.45 18.15 9.94
C CYS A 291 -1.07 18.80 9.86
N LEU A 292 -1.01 20.12 10.06
CA LEU A 292 0.24 20.89 10.03
C LEU A 292 0.32 21.82 11.25
N PRO A 293 1.51 22.18 11.75
CA PRO A 293 1.65 23.23 12.74
C PRO A 293 1.01 24.53 12.25
N CYS A 294 0.16 25.11 13.10
CA CYS A 294 -0.66 26.27 12.77
C CYS A 294 0.24 27.46 12.42
N PRO A 295 0.13 28.03 11.20
CA PRO A 295 1.02 29.11 10.75
C PRO A 295 0.83 30.44 11.51
N VAL A 296 -0.23 30.53 12.32
CA VAL A 296 -0.50 31.71 13.16
C VAL A 296 0.06 31.54 14.57
N CYS A 297 -0.07 30.35 15.15
CA CYS A 297 0.48 30.06 16.48
C CYS A 297 1.99 29.86 16.41
N HIS A 298 2.44 29.25 15.31
CA HIS A 298 3.80 28.84 15.04
C HIS A 298 4.22 29.42 13.67
N PRO A 299 4.60 30.71 13.62
CA PRO A 299 5.01 31.38 12.39
C PRO A 299 6.24 30.70 11.76
N ARG A 300 6.36 30.80 10.43
CA ARG A 300 7.41 30.13 9.65
C ARG A 300 8.46 31.11 9.14
N THR A 301 9.71 30.67 9.06
CA THR A 301 10.78 31.37 8.34
C THR A 301 10.78 30.93 6.88
N GLY A 302 10.05 31.69 6.05
CA GLY A 302 9.82 31.31 4.65
C GLY A 302 8.85 30.13 4.55
N ARG A 303 9.33 28.96 4.12
CA ARG A 303 8.55 27.71 4.09
C ARG A 303 8.78 26.82 5.31
N TYR A 304 9.85 27.06 6.06
CA TYR A 304 10.36 26.18 7.09
C TYR A 304 9.77 26.52 8.46
N LEU A 305 9.49 25.48 9.23
CA LEU A 305 9.22 25.57 10.67
C LEU A 305 10.52 25.83 11.45
N ASP A 306 10.40 26.20 12.72
CA ASP A 306 11.51 26.14 13.66
C ASP A 306 11.64 24.70 14.19
N GLU A 307 12.86 24.27 14.57
CA GLU A 307 13.17 22.87 14.92
C GLU A 307 12.24 22.31 16.02
N ASP A 308 12.03 23.05 17.12
CA ASP A 308 11.13 22.64 18.21
C ASP A 308 9.68 22.42 17.75
N VAL A 309 9.25 23.12 16.69
CA VAL A 309 7.92 22.99 16.09
C VAL A 309 7.86 21.82 15.10
N MET A 310 8.98 21.51 14.43
CA MET A 310 9.07 20.44 13.45
C MET A 310 8.76 19.07 14.07
N PHE A 311 9.38 18.79 15.22
CA PHE A 311 9.32 17.47 15.87
C PHE A 311 8.29 17.37 16.99
N ASP A 312 7.66 18.49 17.40
CA ASP A 312 6.74 18.53 18.56
C ASP A 312 7.43 18.08 19.86
N GLU A 313 8.74 18.35 19.96
CA GLU A 313 9.63 17.95 21.07
C GLU A 313 9.70 19.00 22.18
N GLY A 314 8.65 19.82 22.34
CA GLY A 314 8.62 20.78 23.44
C GLY A 314 8.89 20.05 24.76
N ASP A 315 10.01 20.39 25.42
CA ASP A 315 10.36 19.90 26.75
C ASP A 315 9.14 19.93 27.66
N GLU A 316 9.07 19.04 28.66
CA GLU A 316 8.04 19.02 29.71
C GLU A 316 7.89 20.42 30.37
N GLY A 317 7.14 21.33 29.74
CA GLY A 317 6.92 22.69 30.22
C GLY A 317 6.76 23.84 29.21
N ASP A 318 7.42 23.88 28.04
CA ASP A 318 7.65 25.19 27.38
C ASP A 318 7.05 25.43 25.97
N LEU A 319 6.82 24.41 25.13
CA LEU A 319 6.18 24.63 23.81
C LEU A 319 5.16 23.56 23.44
N THR A 320 3.88 23.88 23.56
CA THR A 320 2.80 23.04 23.01
C THR A 320 2.51 23.42 21.56
N VAL A 321 2.83 22.55 20.59
CA VAL A 321 2.54 22.82 19.18
C VAL A 321 1.04 22.69 18.90
N SER A 322 0.48 23.74 18.30
CA SER A 322 -0.93 23.80 17.93
C SER A 322 -1.06 23.43 16.47
N TYR A 323 -1.78 22.36 16.17
CA TYR A 323 -1.97 21.88 14.80
C TYR A 323 -3.27 22.43 14.19
N ALA A 324 -3.20 22.73 12.90
CA ALA A 324 -4.33 23.09 12.06
C ALA A 324 -4.67 21.94 11.12
N THR A 325 -5.96 21.67 10.93
CA THR A 325 -6.44 20.57 10.09
C THR A 325 -7.00 21.14 8.78
N PRO A 326 -6.55 20.66 7.60
CA PRO A 326 -7.08 21.09 6.32
C PRO A 326 -8.46 20.51 6.05
N LYS A 327 -9.28 21.27 5.33
CA LYS A 327 -10.45 20.72 4.63
C LYS A 327 -10.02 19.78 3.52
N ASN A 328 -10.88 18.81 3.21
CA ASN A 328 -10.76 18.00 2.00
C ASN A 328 -10.81 18.90 0.76
N GLY A 329 -9.89 18.69 -0.18
CA GLY A 329 -9.75 19.44 -1.42
C GLY A 329 -8.58 18.91 -2.25
N MET A 330 -8.61 19.08 -3.56
CA MET A 330 -7.56 18.59 -4.47
C MET A 330 -6.43 19.60 -4.65
N ILE A 331 -6.70 20.90 -4.46
CA ILE A 331 -5.74 21.99 -4.65
C ILE A 331 -5.66 22.89 -3.40
N ALA A 332 -4.63 23.73 -3.34
CA ALA A 332 -4.36 24.57 -2.18
C ALA A 332 -5.52 25.54 -1.85
N GLU A 333 -6.19 26.09 -2.86
CA GLU A 333 -7.31 27.02 -2.74
C GLU A 333 -8.54 26.38 -2.09
N GLU A 334 -8.69 25.05 -2.20
CA GLU A 334 -9.81 24.29 -1.63
C GLU A 334 -9.53 23.84 -0.19
N ARG A 335 -8.26 23.80 0.22
CA ARG A 335 -7.80 23.21 1.48
C ARG A 335 -7.54 24.27 2.56
N SER A 336 -8.57 25.03 2.93
CA SER A 336 -8.48 25.92 4.09
C SER A 336 -8.15 25.12 5.36
N ILE A 337 -7.25 25.62 6.19
CA ILE A 337 -6.84 24.97 7.44
C ILE A 337 -7.48 25.67 8.63
N GLU A 338 -7.97 24.89 9.60
CA GLU A 338 -8.58 25.39 10.84
C GLU A 338 -7.75 24.94 12.05
N CYS A 339 -7.34 25.90 12.89
CA CYS A 339 -6.64 25.62 14.14
C CYS A 339 -7.59 25.75 15.33
N LYS A 340 -7.77 24.66 16.09
CA LYS A 340 -8.58 24.67 17.32
C LYS A 340 -7.93 25.47 18.48
N GLY A 341 -6.60 25.62 18.46
CA GLY A 341 -5.88 26.36 19.50
C GLY A 341 -6.13 27.87 19.45
N CYS A 342 -6.05 28.48 18.27
CA CYS A 342 -6.28 29.91 18.08
C CYS A 342 -7.62 30.26 17.40
N ASN A 343 -8.42 29.26 17.04
CA ASN A 343 -9.72 29.39 16.35
C ASN A 343 -9.65 30.19 15.03
N LYS A 344 -8.50 30.15 14.34
CA LYS A 344 -8.33 30.81 13.05
C LYS A 344 -8.44 29.83 11.90
N ILE A 345 -9.06 30.31 10.83
CA ILE A 345 -9.10 29.66 9.53
C ILE A 345 -8.17 30.40 8.60
N THR A 346 -7.27 29.66 7.95
CA THR A 346 -6.32 30.19 6.98
C THR A 346 -6.59 29.53 5.62
N SER A 347 -6.84 30.35 4.59
CA SER A 347 -7.11 29.87 3.24
C SER A 347 -6.11 30.46 2.26
N PHE A 348 -5.58 29.63 1.37
CA PHE A 348 -4.68 30.08 0.32
C PHE A 348 -5.45 30.82 -0.77
N ASN A 349 -5.00 32.03 -1.10
CA ASN A 349 -5.49 32.81 -2.23
C ASN A 349 -4.28 33.43 -2.95
N PRO A 350 -4.01 33.06 -4.22
CA PRO A 350 -2.86 33.59 -4.96
C PRO A 350 -2.93 35.10 -5.19
N ASN A 351 -4.14 35.66 -5.22
CA ASN A 351 -4.42 37.08 -5.44
C ASN A 351 -4.50 37.89 -4.13
N GLU A 352 -4.12 37.31 -2.99
CA GLU A 352 -4.11 38.00 -1.70
C GLU A 352 -3.15 39.21 -1.71
N GLN A 353 -3.67 40.37 -1.32
CA GLN A 353 -2.93 41.64 -1.28
C GLN A 353 -2.26 41.85 0.08
N SER A 354 -2.80 41.28 1.15
CA SER A 354 -2.20 41.36 2.48
C SER A 354 -0.96 40.47 2.56
N MET A 355 0.22 41.08 2.64
CA MET A 355 1.49 40.36 2.78
C MET A 355 1.51 39.41 4.00
N ARG A 356 0.84 39.80 5.10
CA ARG A 356 0.71 38.95 6.28
C ARG A 356 -0.12 37.69 5.99
N LYS A 357 -1.34 37.86 5.47
CA LYS A 357 -2.23 36.72 5.16
C LYS A 357 -1.62 35.82 4.09
N LYS A 358 -0.94 36.41 3.10
CA LYS A 358 -0.22 35.68 2.06
C LYS A 358 0.88 34.79 2.64
N LYS A 359 1.66 35.28 3.61
CA LYS A 359 2.66 34.47 4.32
C LYS A 359 2.01 33.37 5.16
N GLU A 360 0.99 33.70 5.94
CA GLU A 360 0.27 32.73 6.78
C GLU A 360 -0.33 31.59 5.93
N ALA A 361 -0.93 31.91 4.78
CA ALA A 361 -1.59 30.93 3.91
C ALA A 361 -0.66 30.21 2.93
N ALA A 362 0.58 30.70 2.72
CA ALA A 362 1.54 30.05 1.83
C ALA A 362 1.89 28.63 2.28
N CYS A 363 1.78 28.32 3.58
CA CYS A 363 2.00 26.97 4.11
C CYS A 363 1.11 25.92 3.44
N VAL A 364 -0.14 26.24 3.09
CA VAL A 364 -1.05 25.32 2.41
C VAL A 364 -0.52 24.96 1.03
N ASN A 365 -0.01 25.94 0.28
CA ASN A 365 0.60 25.69 -1.02
C ASN A 365 1.91 24.87 -0.89
N TYR A 366 2.74 25.15 0.12
CA TYR A 366 3.96 24.36 0.37
C TYR A 366 3.64 22.92 0.76
N MET A 367 2.61 22.70 1.59
CA MET A 367 2.11 21.38 1.96
C MET A 367 1.70 20.58 0.72
N ASN A 368 0.87 21.15 -0.17
CA ASN A 368 0.46 20.45 -1.41
C ASN A 368 1.66 20.07 -2.28
N LYS A 369 2.68 20.94 -2.38
CA LYS A 369 3.90 20.63 -3.14
C LYS A 369 4.75 19.55 -2.47
N ALA A 370 4.81 19.52 -1.14
CA ALA A 370 5.52 18.47 -0.40
C ALA A 370 4.82 17.12 -0.57
N GLU A 371 3.48 17.09 -0.47
CA GLU A 371 2.67 15.90 -0.72
C GLU A 371 2.87 15.33 -2.12
N GLU A 372 2.83 16.18 -3.15
CA GLU A 372 3.06 15.77 -4.53
C GLU A 372 4.46 15.18 -4.73
N LYS A 373 5.49 15.85 -4.22
CA LYS A 373 6.87 15.38 -4.30
C LYS A 373 7.11 14.06 -3.60
N VAL A 374 6.55 13.90 -2.40
CA VAL A 374 6.67 12.65 -1.63
C VAL A 374 5.93 11.52 -2.33
N TYR A 375 4.73 11.77 -2.85
CA TYR A 375 4.01 10.79 -3.65
C TYR A 375 4.81 10.34 -4.87
N ASP A 376 5.35 11.29 -5.64
CA ASP A 376 6.16 10.98 -6.83
C ASP A 376 7.43 10.17 -6.49
N ARG A 377 8.05 10.42 -5.33
CA ARG A 377 9.20 9.65 -4.83
C ARG A 377 8.80 8.21 -4.49
N LEU A 378 7.71 8.03 -3.74
CA LEU A 378 7.23 6.72 -3.32
C LEU A 378 6.84 5.86 -4.54
N GLU A 379 6.07 6.41 -5.48
CA GLU A 379 5.70 5.71 -6.72
C GLU A 379 6.89 5.46 -7.65
N GLY A 380 7.92 6.31 -7.58
CA GLY A 380 9.18 6.11 -8.29
C GLY A 380 9.99 4.94 -7.74
N ASN A 381 10.05 4.79 -6.43
CA ASN A 381 10.81 3.72 -5.76
C ASN A 381 10.18 2.34 -5.91
N ASP A 382 8.86 2.25 -6.03
CA ASP A 382 8.10 1.02 -6.37
C ASP A 382 8.44 0.41 -7.75
N SER A 383 9.36 1.04 -8.50
CA SER A 383 9.91 0.51 -9.75
C SER A 383 11.33 -0.05 -9.63
N VAL A 384 11.98 0.08 -8.46
CA VAL A 384 13.42 -0.20 -8.26
C VAL A 384 13.67 -1.29 -7.20
N THR A 385 12.69 -1.68 -6.39
CA THR A 385 12.85 -2.67 -5.30
C THR A 385 13.08 -4.13 -5.74
N SER A 386 13.39 -4.40 -7.01
CA SER A 386 13.79 -5.74 -7.46
C SER A 386 14.79 -5.69 -8.62
N ASN A 387 16.09 -5.55 -8.31
CA ASN A 387 17.17 -6.37 -8.90
C ASN A 387 18.60 -5.88 -8.53
N GLY A 388 19.32 -6.74 -7.81
CA GLY A 388 20.63 -7.33 -8.18
C GLY A 388 21.77 -6.48 -8.77
N SER A 389 22.88 -6.48 -8.01
CA SER A 389 24.30 -6.59 -8.44
C SER A 389 25.13 -5.35 -8.82
N ASP A 390 24.59 -4.14 -8.67
CA ASP A 390 25.39 -2.89 -8.50
C ASP A 390 25.01 -2.19 -7.17
N GLY A 391 24.64 -3.01 -6.17
CA GLY A 391 23.79 -2.67 -5.03
C GLY A 391 24.26 -1.54 -4.12
N ASP A 392 25.54 -1.49 -3.74
CA ASP A 392 25.99 -0.54 -2.71
C ASP A 392 25.86 0.93 -3.13
N LYS A 393 26.26 1.27 -4.37
CA LYS A 393 26.28 2.68 -4.80
C LYS A 393 24.90 3.25 -5.08
N ASN A 394 23.92 2.40 -5.38
CA ASN A 394 22.56 2.86 -5.64
C ASN A 394 21.74 2.95 -4.34
N LEU A 395 22.01 2.07 -3.37
CA LEU A 395 21.35 2.09 -2.06
C LEU A 395 21.74 3.35 -1.26
N ASP A 396 23.01 3.72 -1.22
CA ASP A 396 23.46 4.94 -0.53
C ASP A 396 22.80 6.20 -1.13
N VAL A 397 22.70 6.29 -2.46
CA VAL A 397 22.05 7.40 -3.15
C VAL A 397 20.55 7.44 -2.87
N GLU A 398 19.90 6.27 -2.78
CA GLU A 398 18.49 6.18 -2.44
C GLU A 398 18.20 6.58 -1.00
N LYS A 399 19.07 6.17 -0.07
CA LYS A 399 19.02 6.56 1.34
C LYS A 399 19.20 8.06 1.51
N GLU A 400 20.27 8.65 0.94
CA GLU A 400 20.51 10.09 0.96
C GLU A 400 19.32 10.88 0.39
N ALA A 401 18.72 10.38 -0.69
CA ALA A 401 17.51 10.99 -1.24
C ALA A 401 16.34 10.90 -0.24
N ASN A 402 16.10 9.72 0.36
CA ASN A 402 15.02 9.54 1.33
C ASN A 402 15.19 10.44 2.56
N GLU A 403 16.42 10.63 3.04
CA GLU A 403 16.76 11.59 4.11
C GLU A 403 16.38 13.03 3.72
N GLN A 404 16.75 13.47 2.52
CA GLN A 404 16.38 14.82 2.03
C GLN A 404 14.85 15.00 1.92
N PHE A 405 14.12 13.97 1.49
CA PHE A 405 12.66 14.01 1.43
C PHE A 405 12.03 14.00 2.82
N TYR A 406 12.60 13.27 3.78
CA TYR A 406 12.19 13.28 5.18
C TYR A 406 12.40 14.66 5.81
N GLU A 407 13.59 15.25 5.67
CA GLU A 407 13.89 16.61 6.13
C GLU A 407 12.94 17.65 5.51
N MET A 408 12.69 17.54 4.20
CA MET A 408 11.73 18.42 3.52
C MET A 408 10.32 18.24 4.08
N ALA A 409 9.86 17.00 4.25
CA ALA A 409 8.52 16.70 4.76
C ALA A 409 8.35 17.25 6.19
N THR A 410 9.30 16.98 7.08
CA THR A 410 9.24 17.40 8.48
C THR A 410 9.38 18.91 8.63
N SER A 411 10.30 19.56 7.90
CA SER A 411 10.49 21.01 7.99
C SER A 411 9.35 21.83 7.37
N ILE A 412 8.57 21.27 6.44
CA ILE A 412 7.40 21.92 5.84
C ILE A 412 6.11 21.52 6.54
N CYS A 413 5.89 20.25 6.82
CA CYS A 413 4.60 19.73 7.26
C CYS A 413 4.54 19.44 8.77
N GLY A 414 5.67 19.17 9.41
CA GLY A 414 5.77 18.83 10.84
C GLY A 414 5.34 17.40 11.17
N ALA A 415 5.44 17.04 12.45
CA ALA A 415 5.35 15.67 12.96
C ALA A 415 3.98 14.98 12.90
N LYS A 416 2.88 15.67 12.52
CA LYS A 416 1.52 15.06 12.43
C LYS A 416 1.00 14.95 10.99
N HIS A 417 1.90 15.00 10.03
CA HIS A 417 1.56 14.96 8.62
C HIS A 417 2.00 13.64 7.98
N TRP A 418 1.15 13.03 7.15
CA TRP A 418 1.39 11.71 6.56
C TRP A 418 2.75 11.60 5.85
N THR A 419 3.15 12.65 5.13
CA THR A 419 4.42 12.67 4.38
C THR A 419 5.64 12.40 5.28
N THR A 420 5.63 12.93 6.50
CA THR A 420 6.73 12.73 7.47
C THR A 420 6.82 11.27 7.88
N HIS A 421 5.68 10.63 8.17
CA HIS A 421 5.68 9.23 8.59
C HIS A 421 6.00 8.26 7.46
N PHE A 422 5.53 8.50 6.24
CA PHE A 422 5.88 7.65 5.10
C PHE A 422 7.37 7.68 4.82
N MET A 423 7.99 8.87 4.77
CA MET A 423 9.44 8.97 4.53
C MET A 423 10.25 8.40 5.70
N ASN A 424 9.82 8.63 6.94
CA ASN A 424 10.47 8.04 8.11
C ASN A 424 10.44 6.51 8.07
N LEU A 425 9.28 5.92 7.75
CA LEU A 425 9.15 4.47 7.67
C LEU A 425 9.99 3.87 6.53
N SER A 426 10.13 4.56 5.39
CA SER A 426 11.07 4.13 4.33
C SER A 426 12.51 4.07 4.83
N LEU A 427 12.97 5.08 5.59
CA LEU A 427 14.32 5.07 6.18
C LEU A 427 14.48 3.98 7.25
N ILE A 428 13.43 3.74 8.04
CA ILE A 428 13.42 2.67 9.05
C ILE A 428 13.45 1.30 8.40
N GLU A 429 12.77 1.10 7.26
CA GLU A 429 12.81 -0.16 6.51
C GLU A 429 14.24 -0.53 6.10
N GLU A 430 14.96 0.42 5.53
CA GLU A 430 16.38 0.28 5.16
C GLU A 430 17.25 0.00 6.39
N SER A 431 16.99 0.71 7.50
CA SER A 431 17.72 0.55 8.76
C SER A 431 17.51 -0.84 9.37
N LEU A 432 16.27 -1.33 9.42
CA LEU A 432 15.94 -2.66 9.93
C LEU A 432 16.60 -3.78 9.12
N ALA A 433 16.65 -3.62 7.78
CA ALA A 433 17.38 -4.55 6.92
C ALA A 433 18.89 -4.53 7.22
N ASN A 434 19.48 -3.34 7.41
CA ASN A 434 20.89 -3.18 7.73
C ASN A 434 21.28 -3.71 9.13
N PHE A 435 20.39 -3.60 10.12
CA PHE A 435 20.65 -4.17 11.45
C PHE A 435 20.86 -5.68 11.35
N GLN A 436 19.98 -6.35 10.59
CA GLN A 436 20.03 -7.80 10.45
C GLN A 436 21.29 -8.27 9.70
N SER A 437 21.72 -7.57 8.65
CA SER A 437 22.96 -7.89 7.95
C SER A 437 24.18 -7.66 8.84
N THR A 438 24.20 -6.57 9.61
CA THR A 438 25.27 -6.22 10.54
C THR A 438 25.43 -7.29 11.62
N PHE A 439 24.35 -7.75 12.24
CA PHE A 439 24.42 -8.85 13.22
C PHE A 439 25.04 -10.14 12.66
N MET A 440 24.93 -10.41 11.35
CA MET A 440 25.53 -11.59 10.72
C MET A 440 27.03 -11.44 10.42
N SER A 441 27.54 -10.20 10.30
CA SER A 441 28.94 -9.93 9.95
C SER A 441 29.85 -9.72 11.16
N MET A 442 29.29 -9.37 12.32
CA MET A 442 30.03 -9.13 13.57
C MET A 442 30.74 -10.38 14.10
N GLY A 443 31.80 -10.17 14.90
CA GLY A 443 32.54 -11.24 15.59
C GLY A 443 33.93 -11.52 15.02
N GLN A 444 34.45 -10.64 14.16
CA GLN A 444 35.77 -10.77 13.54
C GLN A 444 36.83 -9.90 14.25
N ASN A 445 36.46 -8.73 14.76
CA ASN A 445 37.37 -7.77 15.39
C ASN A 445 36.69 -7.00 16.52
N ALA A 446 37.08 -7.28 17.77
CA ALA A 446 36.42 -6.75 18.96
C ALA A 446 36.42 -5.22 19.11
N ALA A 447 37.37 -4.50 18.49
CA ALA A 447 37.41 -3.04 18.56
C ALA A 447 36.46 -2.39 17.54
N GLU A 448 36.46 -2.89 16.30
CA GLU A 448 35.53 -2.47 15.25
C GLU A 448 34.09 -2.87 15.63
N ASP A 449 33.90 -4.09 16.16
CA ASP A 449 32.60 -4.58 16.65
C ASP A 449 32.00 -3.67 17.75
N ALA A 450 32.83 -3.01 18.56
CA ALA A 450 32.35 -2.14 19.63
C ALA A 450 31.81 -0.79 19.11
N GLU A 451 32.50 -0.18 18.15
CA GLU A 451 32.06 1.06 17.50
C GLU A 451 30.79 0.81 16.67
N THR A 452 30.78 -0.27 15.88
CA THR A 452 29.59 -0.70 15.12
C THR A 452 28.38 -0.98 16.02
N MET A 453 28.59 -1.55 17.22
CA MET A 453 27.51 -1.78 18.17
C MET A 453 26.91 -0.47 18.72
N GLU A 454 27.72 0.58 18.93
CA GLU A 454 27.21 1.88 19.40
C GLU A 454 26.32 2.55 18.34
N GLU A 455 26.75 2.53 17.07
CA GLU A 455 25.94 3.01 15.94
C GLU A 455 24.65 2.21 15.78
N LEU A 456 24.74 0.87 15.91
CA LEU A 456 23.59 -0.02 15.83
C LEU A 456 22.55 0.26 16.92
N LEU A 457 22.98 0.46 18.16
CA LEU A 457 22.09 0.78 19.28
C LEU A 457 21.40 2.13 19.08
N THR A 458 22.12 3.12 18.57
CA THR A 458 21.57 4.44 18.23
C THR A 458 20.50 4.31 17.15
N GLY A 459 20.80 3.60 16.05
CA GLY A 459 19.83 3.37 14.99
C GLY A 459 18.59 2.59 15.44
N ILE A 460 18.74 1.59 16.31
CA ILE A 460 17.61 0.85 16.90
C ILE A 460 16.73 1.79 17.73
N ALA A 461 17.32 2.70 18.51
CA ALA A 461 16.59 3.66 19.32
C ALA A 461 15.80 4.67 18.45
N GLU A 462 16.43 5.21 17.40
CA GLU A 462 15.78 6.10 16.43
C GLU A 462 14.62 5.40 15.68
N ALA A 463 14.83 4.15 15.27
CA ALA A 463 13.78 3.35 14.65
C ALA A 463 12.60 3.11 15.61
N ALA A 464 12.87 2.82 16.88
CA ALA A 464 11.84 2.64 17.90
C ALA A 464 11.00 3.90 18.10
N ASP A 465 11.65 5.06 18.24
CA ASP A 465 10.99 6.35 18.39
C ASP A 465 10.20 6.77 17.13
N GLY A 466 10.78 6.54 15.95
CA GLY A 466 10.11 6.76 14.67
C GLY A 466 8.85 5.90 14.47
N ILE A 467 8.92 4.61 14.84
CA ILE A 467 7.78 3.70 14.80
C ILE A 467 6.71 4.15 15.83
N GLU A 468 7.11 4.58 17.03
CA GLU A 468 6.16 5.08 18.05
C GLU A 468 5.38 6.30 17.55
N ARG A 469 6.08 7.27 16.95
CA ARG A 469 5.43 8.44 16.33
C ARG A 469 4.46 8.03 15.23
N ALA A 470 4.80 7.05 14.42
CA ALA A 470 3.90 6.52 13.38
C ALA A 470 2.65 5.85 13.99
N TRP A 471 2.80 5.13 15.11
CA TRP A 471 1.67 4.57 15.87
C TRP A 471 0.73 5.64 16.41
N MET A 472 1.28 6.69 17.01
CA MET A 472 0.50 7.83 17.51
C MET A 472 -0.28 8.52 16.38
N TYR A 473 0.38 8.74 15.24
CA TYR A 473 -0.22 9.32 14.04
C TYR A 473 -1.35 8.44 13.49
N ALA A 474 -1.09 7.15 13.25
CA ALA A 474 -2.06 6.22 12.69
C ALA A 474 -3.29 6.07 13.59
N SER A 475 -3.08 5.99 14.91
CA SER A 475 -4.16 5.96 15.91
C SER A 475 -4.98 7.25 15.90
N GLY A 476 -4.31 8.40 15.73
CA GLY A 476 -4.94 9.72 15.65
C GLY A 476 -5.88 9.91 14.47
N LEU A 477 -5.80 9.06 13.43
CA LEU A 477 -6.72 9.10 12.28
C LEU A 477 -8.11 8.54 12.58
N ASN A 478 -8.28 7.82 13.70
CA ASN A 478 -9.55 7.20 14.12
C ASN A 478 -10.16 6.27 13.05
N LEU A 479 -9.33 5.43 12.44
CA LEU A 479 -9.79 4.40 11.51
C LEU A 479 -10.42 3.22 12.27
N LYS A 480 -11.37 2.52 11.63
CA LYS A 480 -11.97 1.26 12.11
C LYS A 480 -10.97 0.11 12.11
N THR A 481 -9.96 0.20 11.24
CA THR A 481 -8.87 -0.78 11.14
C THR A 481 -7.80 -0.52 12.19
N ASP A 482 -7.15 -1.60 12.61
CA ASP A 482 -6.05 -1.57 13.56
C ASP A 482 -4.80 -0.92 12.93
N PRO A 483 -4.08 0.00 13.61
CA PRO A 483 -2.83 0.54 13.07
C PRO A 483 -1.76 -0.51 12.80
N SER A 484 -1.83 -1.70 13.43
CA SER A 484 -1.00 -2.85 13.06
C SER A 484 -1.07 -3.15 11.56
N GLN A 485 -2.20 -2.90 10.89
CA GLN A 485 -2.30 -3.13 9.44
C GLN A 485 -1.22 -2.42 8.61
N TRP A 486 -0.66 -1.32 9.12
CA TRP A 486 0.44 -0.61 8.48
C TRP A 486 1.79 -0.82 9.18
N LEU A 487 1.77 -0.97 10.51
CA LEU A 487 2.98 -0.94 11.33
C LEU A 487 3.46 -2.33 11.79
N PHE A 488 2.77 -3.41 11.39
CA PHE A 488 3.05 -4.77 11.82
C PHE A 488 4.50 -5.17 11.53
N ASP A 489 4.92 -5.10 10.26
CA ASP A 489 6.25 -5.58 9.84
C ASP A 489 7.39 -4.76 10.45
N TYR A 490 7.23 -3.44 10.53
CA TYR A 490 8.19 -2.56 11.22
C TYR A 490 8.33 -2.93 12.70
N THR A 491 7.20 -3.20 13.37
CA THR A 491 7.18 -3.57 14.79
C THR A 491 7.82 -4.94 15.03
N VAL A 492 7.55 -5.92 14.16
CA VAL A 492 8.18 -7.25 14.22
C VAL A 492 9.67 -7.17 13.88
N GLY A 493 10.05 -6.36 12.90
CA GLY A 493 11.44 -6.12 12.50
C GLY A 493 12.26 -5.52 13.64
N LEU A 494 11.74 -4.47 14.30
CA LEU A 494 12.36 -3.88 15.48
C LEU A 494 12.49 -4.89 16.62
N ALA A 495 11.44 -5.66 16.90
CA ALA A 495 11.48 -6.70 17.93
C ALA A 495 12.52 -7.78 17.62
N ARG A 496 12.71 -8.16 16.34
CA ARG A 496 13.80 -9.07 15.92
C ARG A 496 15.17 -8.47 16.20
N ALA A 497 15.42 -7.21 15.81
CA ALA A 497 16.68 -6.52 16.08
C ALA A 497 17.00 -6.47 17.59
N LEU A 498 16.00 -6.10 18.40
CA LEU A 498 16.13 -6.07 19.86
C LEU A 498 16.41 -7.45 20.48
N VAL A 499 15.81 -8.52 19.96
CA VAL A 499 16.10 -9.88 20.42
C VAL A 499 17.50 -10.33 20.03
N SER A 500 17.98 -9.93 18.85
CA SER A 500 19.31 -10.25 18.32
C SER A 500 20.45 -9.65 19.13
N LEU A 501 20.22 -8.57 19.89
CA LEU A 501 21.20 -8.04 20.86
C LEU A 501 21.58 -9.05 21.95
N GLY A 502 20.74 -10.06 22.20
CA GLY A 502 21.05 -11.20 23.06
C GLY A 502 20.90 -10.95 24.56
N ASP A 503 20.88 -9.70 25.02
CA ASP A 503 20.73 -9.37 26.44
C ASP A 503 19.26 -9.39 26.91
N ALA A 504 19.05 -9.69 28.19
CA ALA A 504 17.72 -9.85 28.77
C ALA A 504 16.89 -8.55 28.75
N LYS A 505 17.50 -7.36 28.84
CA LYS A 505 16.76 -6.10 28.86
C LYS A 505 16.19 -5.78 27.48
N SER A 506 17.01 -5.89 26.44
CA SER A 506 16.56 -5.68 25.05
C SER A 506 15.50 -6.70 24.64
N GLN A 507 15.65 -7.96 25.03
CA GLN A 507 14.63 -8.98 24.80
C GLN A 507 13.32 -8.68 25.55
N GLN A 508 13.37 -8.15 26.77
CA GLN A 508 12.17 -7.71 27.49
C GLN A 508 11.52 -6.48 26.84
N TYR A 509 12.33 -5.56 26.30
CA TYR A 509 11.82 -4.41 25.56
C TYR A 509 11.14 -4.84 24.25
N ALA A 510 11.70 -5.83 23.54
CA ALA A 510 11.07 -6.42 22.36
C ALA A 510 9.67 -6.99 22.66
N VAL A 511 9.44 -7.57 23.86
CA VAL A 511 8.11 -8.07 24.25
C VAL A 511 7.08 -6.95 24.31
N GLN A 512 7.47 -5.74 24.73
CA GLN A 512 6.55 -4.59 24.76
C GLN A 512 6.09 -4.23 23.35
N TRP A 513 7.00 -4.24 22.38
CA TRP A 513 6.66 -4.03 20.96
C TRP A 513 5.74 -5.13 20.41
N ILE A 514 6.05 -6.39 20.69
CA ILE A 514 5.22 -7.52 20.27
C ILE A 514 3.81 -7.46 20.87
N SER A 515 3.67 -7.00 22.11
CA SER A 515 2.35 -6.85 22.73
C SER A 515 1.43 -5.85 22.01
N LYS A 516 1.99 -4.92 21.21
CA LYS A 516 1.20 -3.98 20.39
C LYS A 516 0.55 -4.65 19.18
N VAL A 517 1.05 -5.80 18.74
CA VAL A 517 0.64 -6.43 17.46
C VAL A 517 0.15 -7.87 17.62
N GLU A 518 0.18 -8.45 18.82
CA GLU A 518 -0.15 -9.86 19.01
C GLU A 518 -1.61 -10.20 18.73
N ASP A 519 -2.55 -9.36 19.18
CA ASP A 519 -3.98 -9.55 18.92
C ASP A 519 -4.29 -9.43 17.41
N TYR A 520 -3.57 -8.54 16.72
CA TYR A 520 -3.66 -8.41 15.27
C TYR A 520 -3.10 -9.65 14.58
N ALA A 521 -1.95 -10.16 15.03
CA ALA A 521 -1.34 -11.37 14.46
C ALA A 521 -2.27 -12.58 14.57
N GLU A 522 -2.86 -12.80 15.73
CA GLU A 522 -3.79 -13.92 15.96
C GLU A 522 -5.02 -13.82 15.04
N ALA A 523 -5.53 -12.62 14.82
CA ALA A 523 -6.73 -12.40 14.02
C ALA A 523 -6.47 -12.41 12.50
N PHE A 524 -5.36 -11.83 12.02
CA PHE A 524 -5.18 -11.48 10.60
C PHE A 524 -3.96 -12.11 9.94
N GLU A 525 -2.94 -12.51 10.71
CA GLU A 525 -1.69 -13.02 10.15
C GLU A 525 -1.69 -14.54 9.98
N SER A 526 -0.76 -15.02 9.15
CA SER A 526 -0.58 -16.45 8.88
C SER A 526 -0.11 -17.22 10.11
N ASP A 527 -0.40 -18.53 10.17
CA ASP A 527 0.10 -19.43 11.22
C ASP A 527 1.63 -19.36 11.38
N GLY A 528 2.35 -19.20 10.26
CA GLY A 528 3.81 -19.02 10.27
C GLY A 528 4.21 -17.74 11.02
N MET A 529 3.56 -16.62 10.70
CA MET A 529 3.84 -15.36 11.36
C MET A 529 3.40 -15.33 12.83
N GLN A 530 2.27 -15.97 13.16
CA GLN A 530 1.85 -16.14 14.56
C GLN A 530 2.90 -16.89 15.39
N LYS A 531 3.55 -17.91 14.81
CA LYS A 531 4.69 -18.61 15.46
C LYS A 531 5.90 -17.70 15.65
N VAL A 532 6.20 -16.83 14.69
CA VAL A 532 7.27 -15.82 14.81
C VAL A 532 6.97 -14.89 15.99
N VAL A 533 5.77 -14.30 16.04
CA VAL A 533 5.31 -13.40 17.12
C VAL A 533 5.42 -14.10 18.48
N SER A 534 4.95 -15.35 18.57
CA SER A 534 5.05 -16.15 19.80
C SER A 534 6.49 -16.46 20.22
N SER A 535 7.38 -16.72 19.26
CA SER A 535 8.82 -16.95 19.52
C SER A 535 9.51 -15.70 20.06
N LEU A 536 9.22 -14.53 19.49
CA LEU A 536 9.76 -13.24 19.94
C LEU A 536 9.25 -12.91 21.35
N LYS A 537 7.95 -13.09 21.62
CA LYS A 537 7.34 -12.89 22.95
C LYS A 537 8.00 -13.74 24.05
N ASN A 538 8.48 -14.93 23.70
CA ASN A 538 9.09 -15.87 24.65
C ASN A 538 10.62 -15.88 24.63
N ALA A 539 11.28 -15.02 23.84
CA ALA A 539 12.74 -15.02 23.68
C ALA A 539 13.49 -14.90 25.01
N TRP A 540 13.12 -13.95 25.86
CA TRP A 540 13.77 -13.68 27.14
C TRP A 540 13.71 -14.84 28.16
N LYS A 541 12.67 -15.69 28.10
CA LYS A 541 12.52 -16.84 29.00
C LYS A 541 13.55 -17.95 28.73
N ARG A 542 14.04 -18.02 27.49
CA ARG A 542 15.11 -18.96 27.10
C ARG A 542 16.43 -18.54 27.76
N HIS A 543 16.69 -17.24 27.83
CA HIS A 543 17.89 -16.68 28.48
C HIS A 543 17.93 -16.97 29.99
N THR A 544 16.80 -16.82 30.69
CA THR A 544 16.71 -17.13 32.12
C THR A 544 16.91 -18.61 32.44
N SER A 545 16.53 -19.50 31.51
CA SER A 545 16.72 -20.95 31.66
C SER A 545 18.19 -21.35 31.46
N SER A 546 18.88 -20.73 30.48
CA SER A 546 20.31 -20.99 30.23
C SER A 546 21.23 -20.44 31.33
N GLU A 547 20.94 -19.26 31.87
CA GLU A 547 21.70 -18.72 33.01
C GLU A 547 21.50 -19.55 34.29
N GLY A 548 20.30 -20.11 34.48
CA GLY A 548 20.00 -21.05 35.56
C GLY A 548 20.87 -22.31 35.48
N GLU A 549 20.93 -22.96 34.32
CA GLU A 549 21.76 -24.16 34.11
C GLU A 549 23.27 -23.88 34.21
N GLU A 550 23.73 -22.71 33.76
CA GLU A 550 25.15 -22.34 33.84
C GLU A 550 25.57 -21.98 35.27
N SER A 551 24.65 -21.40 36.06
CA SER A 551 24.84 -21.16 37.49
C SER A 551 24.87 -22.47 38.30
N ASP A 552 24.06 -23.46 37.94
CA ASP A 552 24.06 -24.79 38.56
C ASP A 552 25.29 -25.62 38.15
N LYS A 553 25.76 -25.51 36.91
CA LYS A 553 27.05 -26.10 36.47
C LYS A 553 28.25 -25.45 37.16
N LYS A 554 28.23 -24.13 37.43
CA LYS A 554 29.25 -23.45 38.24
C LYS A 554 29.19 -23.88 39.70
N ARG A 555 28.00 -24.08 40.28
CA ARG A 555 27.83 -24.61 41.65
C ARG A 555 28.30 -26.05 41.80
N GLN A 556 28.08 -26.91 40.80
CA GLN A 556 28.57 -28.30 40.81
C GLN A 556 30.08 -28.44 40.58
N LYS A 557 30.77 -27.43 40.04
CA LYS A 557 32.24 -27.41 39.90
C LYS A 557 32.98 -26.89 41.15
N VAL A 558 32.26 -26.35 42.13
CA VAL A 558 32.83 -25.79 43.38
C VAL A 558 32.46 -26.67 44.59
N ALA A 559 31.77 -27.79 44.38
CA ALA A 559 31.39 -28.77 45.39
C ALA A 559 32.33 -29.98 45.42
#